data_AF-A0A5N7Z8M3-F1
#
_entry.id   AF-A0A5N7Z8M3-F1
#
_cell.length_a   1.000
_cell.length_b   1.000
_cell.length_c   1.000
_cell.angle_alpha   90.00
_cell.angle_beta   90.00
_cell.angle_gamma   90.00
#
_symmetry.space_group_name_H-M   'P 1'
#
loop_
_entity.id
_entity.type
_entity.pdbx_description
1 polymer ?
#
loop_
_entity_poly.entity_id
_entity_poly.type
_entity_poly.pdbx_seq_one_letter_code
_entity_poly.pdbx_strand_id
1 'polypeptide(L)'
;MKIRNFIALLIVCFSFNGIYAQNKKFKVYTVAFYNLENLFDTINGPNNDEEWLPNGTQHWTRAKYQKKLANLSRVIPEIGTGENPYAPVIVGCAEVENRGVLEDLVKQPGMIEKDYGVIHFDSPDKRGIDVGFLYQKKHFRPLSYKNIPLYIYENEQGLNKKAKEEGDDKVEENVNLDVKTRRIYTRDQLLVTGLLDGEEISVIVNHWPSRSGGEKKSSPFREAAGALNKKIIDSLYRINPNAKVITMGDLNDGPYNKSVKEALGAKGKKEDVKEFGMFNPMEQMSKDGIGTLAYRD
;
A
#
# COMPACT_ATOMS: atom_id res chain seq x y z
N MET A 1 24.02 -67.64 20.79
CA MET A 1 24.12 -66.53 19.82
C MET A 1 22.78 -66.00 19.29
N LYS A 2 21.65 -66.73 19.36
CA LYS A 2 20.38 -66.29 18.73
C LYS A 2 19.59 -65.20 19.48
N ILE A 3 19.75 -65.07 20.80
CA ILE A 3 18.99 -64.12 21.63
C ILE A 3 19.55 -62.69 21.57
N ARG A 4 20.88 -62.51 21.52
CA ARG A 4 21.51 -61.18 21.39
C ARG A 4 21.11 -60.46 20.11
N ASN A 5 20.96 -61.19 19.00
CA ASN A 5 20.55 -60.62 17.72
C ASN A 5 19.07 -60.20 17.74
N PHE A 6 18.23 -60.90 18.50
CA PHE A 6 16.81 -60.57 18.64
C PHE A 6 16.59 -59.32 19.50
N ILE A 7 17.36 -59.18 20.58
CA ILE A 7 17.35 -57.98 21.43
C ILE A 7 17.87 -56.76 20.66
N ALA A 8 18.93 -56.91 19.87
CA ALA A 8 19.44 -55.84 19.02
C ALA A 8 18.40 -55.39 17.97
N LEU A 9 17.65 -56.33 17.37
CA LEU A 9 16.59 -56.02 16.41
C LEU A 9 15.42 -55.27 17.08
N LEU A 10 15.04 -55.66 18.30
CA LEU A 10 14.02 -54.96 19.10
C LEU A 10 14.44 -53.52 19.44
N ILE A 11 15.70 -53.29 19.82
CA ILE A 11 16.21 -51.95 20.11
C ILE A 11 16.17 -51.06 18.86
N VAL A 12 16.53 -51.60 17.69
CA VAL A 12 16.45 -50.87 16.40
C VAL A 12 15.00 -50.56 16.03
N CYS A 13 14.06 -51.50 16.22
CA CYS A 13 12.63 -51.25 15.95
C CYS A 13 11.99 -50.23 16.90
N PHE A 14 12.45 -50.14 18.16
CA PHE A 14 12.00 -49.10 19.11
C PHE A 14 12.75 -47.76 18.97
N SER A 15 13.78 -47.68 18.13
CA SER A 15 14.49 -46.43 17.83
C SER A 15 13.75 -45.53 16.82
N PHE A 16 12.72 -46.07 16.15
CA PHE A 16 11.83 -45.33 15.26
C PHE A 16 10.62 -44.76 16.00
N ASN A 17 10.82 -44.23 17.21
CA ASN A 17 9.80 -43.39 17.83
C ASN A 17 9.63 -42.14 16.97
N GLY A 18 8.43 -42.00 16.40
CA GLY A 18 8.10 -40.99 15.40
C GLY A 18 8.57 -39.61 15.81
N ILE A 19 9.38 -38.99 14.96
CA ILE A 19 9.60 -37.56 14.96
C ILE A 19 8.25 -36.95 14.54
N TYR A 20 7.37 -36.72 15.51
CA TYR A 20 6.23 -35.85 15.31
C TYR A 20 6.81 -34.47 15.05
N ALA A 21 6.81 -34.05 13.78
CA ALA A 21 7.09 -32.67 13.44
C ALA A 21 6.13 -31.80 14.27
N GLN A 22 6.66 -31.03 15.22
CA GLN A 22 5.85 -30.12 16.00
C GLN A 22 5.07 -29.22 15.03
N ASN A 23 3.76 -29.12 15.22
CA ASN A 23 2.94 -28.17 14.49
C ASN A 23 3.59 -26.79 14.64
N LYS A 24 4.05 -26.20 13.52
CA LYS A 24 4.63 -24.87 13.53
C LYS A 24 3.59 -23.91 14.09
N LYS A 25 3.87 -23.34 15.27
CA LYS A 25 3.05 -22.27 15.85
C LYS A 25 3.39 -20.98 15.08
N PHE A 26 2.45 -20.51 14.27
CA PHE A 26 2.57 -19.23 13.59
C PHE A 26 1.86 -18.15 14.40
N LYS A 27 2.45 -16.96 14.47
CA LYS A 27 1.72 -15.75 14.87
C LYS A 27 1.04 -15.20 13.63
N VAL A 28 -0.26 -14.92 13.72
CA VAL A 28 -1.05 -14.37 12.63
C VAL A 28 -1.21 -12.87 12.87
N TYR A 29 -0.83 -12.08 11.85
CA TYR A 29 -0.93 -10.64 11.87
C TYR A 29 -1.75 -10.15 10.70
N THR A 30 -2.66 -9.22 10.97
CA THR A 30 -3.42 -8.54 9.92
C THR A 30 -2.64 -7.31 9.48
N VAL A 31 -2.45 -7.17 8.17
CA VAL A 31 -1.92 -5.97 7.54
C VAL A 31 -2.99 -5.46 6.58
N ALA A 32 -3.27 -4.16 6.63
CA ALA A 32 -4.35 -3.56 5.87
C ALA A 32 -3.87 -2.38 5.03
N PHE A 33 -4.63 -2.09 3.98
CA PHE A 33 -4.59 -0.80 3.29
C PHE A 33 -6.00 -0.20 3.34
N TYR A 34 -6.10 1.12 3.54
CA TYR A 34 -7.37 1.83 3.57
C TYR A 34 -7.21 3.24 3.00
N ASN A 35 -7.86 3.52 1.87
CA ASN A 35 -7.99 4.88 1.34
C ASN A 35 -8.96 5.65 2.26
N LEU A 36 -8.53 6.79 2.81
CA LEU A 36 -9.31 7.57 3.78
C LEU A 36 -10.30 8.54 3.12
N GLU A 37 -10.42 8.53 1.78
CA GLU A 37 -11.40 9.27 1.00
C GLU A 37 -11.34 10.78 1.26
N ASN A 38 -10.16 11.40 1.11
CA ASN A 38 -9.86 12.81 1.42
C ASN A 38 -9.95 13.16 2.92
N LEU A 39 -9.01 12.69 3.74
CA LEU A 39 -8.94 13.09 5.15
C LEU A 39 -8.16 14.39 5.29
N PHE A 40 -8.89 15.50 5.22
CA PHE A 40 -8.42 16.86 5.49
C PHE A 40 -8.84 17.34 6.89
N ASP A 41 -8.03 18.18 7.52
CA ASP A 41 -8.37 18.96 8.69
C ASP A 41 -9.25 20.15 8.31
N THR A 42 -9.30 21.21 9.10
CA THR A 42 -10.20 22.36 8.87
C THR A 42 -9.45 23.70 8.92
N ILE A 43 -8.13 23.64 8.81
CA ILE A 43 -7.18 24.73 9.03
C ILE A 43 -6.58 25.07 7.67
N ASN A 44 -6.77 26.32 7.24
CA ASN A 44 -6.17 26.81 6.00
C ASN A 44 -4.64 26.81 6.13
N GLY A 45 -3.97 25.92 5.42
CA GLY A 45 -2.53 25.70 5.44
C GLY A 45 -1.83 26.14 4.14
N PRO A 46 -0.57 25.72 3.93
CA PRO A 46 0.14 25.95 2.67
C PRO A 46 -0.22 24.93 1.57
N ASN A 47 -1.08 23.98 1.87
CA ASN A 47 -1.59 22.94 0.98
C ASN A 47 -2.75 23.47 0.13
N ASN A 48 -3.05 22.75 -0.96
CA ASN A 48 -4.15 23.10 -1.87
C ASN A 48 -5.44 22.41 -1.42
N ASP A 49 -6.01 22.86 -0.31
CA ASP A 49 -7.17 22.25 0.35
C ASP A 49 -8.36 23.20 0.50
N GLU A 50 -8.41 24.31 -0.25
CA GLU A 50 -9.40 25.37 -0.03
C GLU A 50 -10.85 24.88 -0.18
N GLU A 51 -11.06 23.84 -1.00
CA GLU A 51 -12.37 23.18 -1.13
C GLU A 51 -12.82 22.48 0.17
N TRP A 52 -11.86 22.00 0.97
CA TRP A 52 -12.01 21.27 2.24
C TRP A 52 -11.93 22.18 3.47
N LEU A 53 -12.22 23.47 3.32
CA LEU A 53 -12.38 24.37 4.46
C LEU A 53 -13.86 24.57 4.84
N PRO A 54 -14.17 25.09 6.04
CA PRO A 54 -15.55 25.35 6.46
C PRO A 54 -16.32 26.29 5.51
N ASN A 55 -15.60 27.24 4.92
CA ASN A 55 -16.09 28.19 3.90
C ASN A 55 -15.81 27.72 2.46
N GLY A 56 -15.16 26.57 2.28
CA GLY A 56 -14.91 25.94 0.99
C GLY A 56 -16.15 25.31 0.38
N THR A 57 -16.03 24.82 -0.86
CA THR A 57 -17.13 24.22 -1.63
C THR A 57 -17.70 22.95 -1.00
N GLN A 58 -16.88 22.19 -0.24
CA GLN A 58 -17.33 21.00 0.49
C GLN A 58 -18.00 21.34 1.83
N HIS A 59 -17.96 22.62 2.25
CA HIS A 59 -18.39 23.08 3.57
C HIS A 59 -17.86 22.18 4.69
N TRP A 60 -16.55 21.93 4.68
CA TRP A 60 -15.91 20.95 5.55
C TRP A 60 -15.72 21.53 6.95
N THR A 61 -16.66 21.25 7.84
CA THR A 61 -16.67 21.81 9.20
C THR A 61 -15.96 20.87 10.19
N ARG A 62 -15.57 21.41 11.35
CA ARG A 62 -15.05 20.60 12.47
C ARG A 62 -15.97 19.43 12.83
N ALA A 63 -17.29 19.60 12.73
CA ALA A 63 -18.25 18.53 13.00
C ALA A 63 -18.14 17.39 11.97
N LYS A 64 -17.99 17.71 10.68
CA LYS A 64 -17.76 16.71 9.61
C LYS A 64 -16.42 16.00 9.81
N TYR A 65 -15.36 16.75 10.08
CA TYR A 65 -14.04 16.20 10.36
C TYR A 65 -14.06 15.21 11.53
N GLN A 66 -14.60 15.62 12.69
CA GLN A 66 -14.72 14.73 13.86
C GLN A 66 -15.60 13.51 13.59
N LYS A 67 -16.70 13.68 12.84
CA LYS A 67 -17.55 12.54 12.45
C LYS A 67 -16.79 11.55 11.56
N LYS A 68 -15.97 12.05 10.63
CA LYS A 68 -15.13 11.22 9.77
C LYS A 68 -14.07 10.48 10.58
N LEU A 69 -13.35 11.15 11.46
CA LEU A 69 -12.39 10.52 12.37
C LEU A 69 -13.05 9.42 13.22
N ALA A 70 -14.21 9.70 13.80
CA ALA A 70 -14.96 8.71 14.59
C ALA A 70 -15.35 7.48 13.74
N ASN A 71 -15.85 7.69 12.52
CA ASN A 71 -16.20 6.60 11.62
C ASN A 71 -14.98 5.76 11.22
N LEU A 72 -13.88 6.40 10.84
CA LEU A 72 -12.61 5.74 10.49
C LEU A 72 -12.06 4.94 11.68
N SER A 73 -12.07 5.53 12.88
CA SER A 73 -11.59 4.89 14.11
C SER A 73 -12.39 3.67 14.55
N ARG A 74 -13.64 3.57 14.09
CA ARG A 74 -14.50 2.39 14.30
C ARG A 74 -14.14 1.27 13.33
N VAL A 75 -13.99 1.59 12.04
CA VAL A 75 -13.82 0.56 10.99
C VAL A 75 -12.40 0.02 10.89
N ILE A 76 -11.37 0.84 11.07
CA ILE A 76 -9.96 0.42 10.88
C ILE A 76 -9.57 -0.74 11.83
N PRO A 77 -9.91 -0.69 13.14
CA PRO A 77 -9.60 -1.80 14.04
C PRO A 77 -10.38 -3.10 13.73
N GLU A 78 -11.50 -3.00 13.01
CA GLU A 78 -12.35 -4.15 12.67
C GLU A 78 -11.85 -4.92 11.42
N ILE A 79 -10.91 -4.36 10.66
CA ILE A 79 -10.38 -4.99 9.44
C ILE A 79 -9.71 -6.33 9.79
N GLY A 80 -10.20 -7.40 9.16
CA GLY A 80 -9.65 -8.75 9.32
C GLY A 80 -10.10 -9.49 10.59
N THR A 81 -11.00 -8.91 11.39
CA THR A 81 -11.43 -9.52 12.67
C THR A 81 -12.15 -10.87 12.53
N GLY A 82 -12.66 -11.19 11.34
CA GLY A 82 -13.22 -12.52 11.04
C GLY A 82 -12.20 -13.66 11.11
N GLU A 83 -10.92 -13.38 10.84
CA GLU A 83 -9.84 -14.37 10.81
C GLU A 83 -8.83 -14.17 11.97
N ASN A 84 -8.68 -12.92 12.43
CA ASN A 84 -7.73 -12.55 13.47
C ASN A 84 -8.39 -11.57 14.46
N PRO A 85 -8.60 -11.93 15.73
CA PRO A 85 -9.36 -11.09 16.67
C PRO A 85 -8.69 -9.74 17.00
N TYR A 86 -7.45 -9.53 16.57
CA TYR A 86 -6.71 -8.30 16.81
C TYR A 86 -6.77 -7.35 15.62
N ALA A 87 -6.77 -6.05 15.91
CA ALA A 87 -6.68 -4.99 14.91
C ALA A 87 -5.41 -5.11 14.06
N PRO A 88 -5.39 -4.57 12.82
CA PRO A 88 -4.23 -4.66 11.94
C PRO A 88 -2.97 -4.08 12.57
N VAL A 89 -1.86 -4.82 12.58
CA VAL A 89 -0.61 -4.31 13.14
C VAL A 89 0.01 -3.21 12.29
N ILE A 90 -0.33 -3.18 11.00
CA ILE A 90 0.10 -2.18 10.01
C ILE A 90 -1.12 -1.79 9.18
N VAL A 91 -1.29 -0.49 8.95
CA VAL A 91 -2.29 0.07 8.03
C VAL A 91 -1.60 1.07 7.11
N GLY A 92 -1.54 0.77 5.81
CA GLY A 92 -1.22 1.77 4.79
C GLY A 92 -2.44 2.64 4.51
N CYS A 93 -2.24 3.95 4.38
CA CYS A 93 -3.31 4.91 4.11
C CYS A 93 -3.04 5.66 2.81
N ALA A 94 -4.09 6.07 2.13
CA ALA A 94 -4.05 7.03 1.04
C ALA A 94 -5.07 8.14 1.27
N GLU A 95 -4.92 9.23 0.54
CA GLU A 95 -5.75 10.44 0.65
C GLU A 95 -5.68 11.10 2.04
N VAL A 96 -4.44 11.21 2.54
CA VAL A 96 -4.08 11.88 3.79
C VAL A 96 -3.62 13.29 3.47
N GLU A 97 -4.20 14.32 4.08
CA GLU A 97 -3.72 15.69 3.85
C GLU A 97 -2.34 15.95 4.46
N ASN A 98 -2.17 15.60 5.73
CA ASN A 98 -0.94 15.88 6.48
C ASN A 98 -0.75 14.89 7.64
N ARG A 99 0.39 14.98 8.33
CA ARG A 99 0.66 14.12 9.50
C ARG A 99 -0.36 14.31 10.63
N GLY A 100 -0.82 15.54 10.86
CA GLY A 100 -1.73 15.92 11.94
C GLY A 100 -3.05 15.16 11.89
N VAL A 101 -3.63 15.00 10.69
CA VAL A 101 -4.90 14.25 10.56
C VAL A 101 -4.77 12.77 10.95
N LEU A 102 -3.62 12.15 10.73
CA LEU A 102 -3.36 10.78 11.18
C LEU A 102 -3.12 10.72 12.68
N GLU A 103 -2.45 11.73 13.25
CA GLU A 103 -2.27 11.83 14.70
C GLU A 103 -3.61 12.02 15.43
N ASP A 104 -4.53 12.79 14.86
CA ASP A 104 -5.89 12.95 15.37
C ASP A 104 -6.72 11.68 15.23
N LEU A 105 -6.52 10.91 14.14
CA LEU A 105 -7.17 9.61 13.93
C LEU A 105 -6.74 8.57 14.97
N VAL A 106 -5.43 8.41 15.20
CA VAL A 106 -4.95 7.38 16.16
C VAL A 106 -5.27 7.73 17.61
N LYS A 107 -5.59 9.00 17.91
CA LYS A 107 -6.06 9.46 19.23
C LYS A 107 -7.55 9.29 19.44
N GLN A 108 -8.32 8.90 18.42
CA GLN A 108 -9.75 8.64 18.58
C GLN A 108 -10.00 7.48 19.57
N PRO A 109 -11.14 7.48 20.30
CA PRO A 109 -11.44 6.44 21.29
C PRO A 109 -11.37 5.01 20.74
N GLY A 110 -11.73 4.80 19.46
CA GLY A 110 -11.65 3.48 18.82
C GLY A 110 -10.22 2.97 18.58
N MET A 111 -9.23 3.87 18.53
CA MET A 111 -7.85 3.56 18.15
C MET A 111 -6.81 3.78 19.25
N ILE A 112 -7.08 4.66 20.23
CA ILE A 112 -6.08 5.11 21.23
C ILE A 112 -5.42 3.95 21.99
N GLU A 113 -6.19 2.96 22.43
CA GLU A 113 -5.71 1.78 23.17
C GLU A 113 -4.82 0.83 22.35
N LYS A 114 -4.80 0.98 21.02
CA LYS A 114 -3.96 0.15 20.14
C LYS A 114 -2.57 0.75 19.92
N ASP A 115 -2.33 1.95 20.43
CA ASP A 115 -1.03 2.65 20.45
C ASP A 115 -0.32 2.64 19.08
N TYR A 116 -1.02 3.14 18.06
CA TYR A 116 -0.44 3.29 16.73
C TYR A 116 0.59 4.43 16.69
N GLY A 117 1.71 4.20 16.02
CA GLY A 117 2.62 5.23 15.53
C GLY A 117 2.27 5.64 14.11
N VAL A 118 2.75 6.82 13.71
CA VAL A 118 2.50 7.45 12.40
C VAL A 118 3.82 7.71 11.68
N ILE A 119 3.91 7.30 10.42
CA ILE A 119 4.92 7.73 9.44
C ILE A 119 4.17 8.39 8.27
N HIS A 120 4.61 9.59 7.89
CA HIS A 120 4.01 10.42 6.85
C HIS A 120 5.07 11.35 6.27
N PHE A 121 4.96 11.65 4.98
CA PHE A 121 5.70 12.70 4.29
C PHE A 121 4.77 13.43 3.34
N ASP A 122 4.96 14.74 3.24
CA ASP A 122 4.27 15.53 2.24
C ASP A 122 4.80 15.20 0.84
N SER A 123 3.91 15.04 -0.14
CA SER A 123 4.24 14.74 -1.53
C SER A 123 3.73 15.82 -2.48
N PRO A 124 4.29 15.95 -3.70
CA PRO A 124 4.00 17.07 -4.59
C PRO A 124 2.65 16.92 -5.34
N ASP A 125 1.68 16.21 -4.77
CA ASP A 125 0.37 16.08 -5.37
C ASP A 125 -0.42 17.40 -5.27
N LYS A 126 -1.01 17.81 -6.40
CA LYS A 126 -1.73 19.08 -6.50
C LYS A 126 -3.01 19.12 -5.67
N ARG A 127 -3.61 17.97 -5.32
CA ARG A 127 -4.77 17.90 -4.43
C ARG A 127 -4.38 18.02 -2.96
N GLY A 128 -3.09 18.09 -2.64
CA GLY A 128 -2.61 18.15 -1.26
C GLY A 128 -2.89 16.86 -0.49
N ILE A 129 -2.76 15.70 -1.15
CA ILE A 129 -2.99 14.40 -0.53
C ILE A 129 -1.84 13.41 -0.75
N ASP A 130 -1.58 12.65 0.31
CA ASP A 130 -0.42 11.81 0.48
C ASP A 130 -0.80 10.38 0.88
N VAL A 131 0.23 9.56 1.02
CA VAL A 131 0.17 8.24 1.65
C VAL A 131 0.65 8.31 3.09
N GLY A 132 0.01 7.53 3.95
CA GLY A 132 0.36 7.38 5.36
C GLY A 132 0.68 5.95 5.73
N PHE A 133 1.36 5.78 6.86
CA PHE A 133 1.65 4.46 7.43
C PHE A 133 1.40 4.47 8.94
N LEU A 134 0.40 3.72 9.37
CA LEU A 134 0.08 3.48 10.78
C LEU A 134 0.63 2.12 11.20
N TYR A 135 1.22 2.03 12.38
CA TYR A 135 1.71 0.75 12.91
C TYR A 135 1.53 0.64 14.42
N GLN A 136 1.14 -0.53 14.93
CA GLN A 136 1.08 -0.74 16.38
C GLN A 136 2.51 -0.83 16.95
N LYS A 137 2.89 0.13 17.81
CA LYS A 137 4.26 0.26 18.33
C LYS A 137 4.74 -0.98 19.08
N LYS A 138 3.83 -1.71 19.71
CA LYS A 138 4.09 -2.97 20.41
C LYS A 138 4.67 -4.05 19.49
N HIS A 139 4.23 -4.08 18.23
CA HIS A 139 4.53 -5.16 17.30
C HIS A 139 5.52 -4.75 16.22
N PHE A 140 5.45 -3.49 15.76
CA PHE A 140 6.30 -3.02 14.68
C PHE A 140 7.23 -1.91 15.16
N ARG A 141 8.53 -2.11 14.96
CA ARG A 141 9.57 -1.10 15.21
C ARG A 141 10.17 -0.66 13.89
N PRO A 142 9.91 0.57 13.41
CA PRO A 142 10.53 1.10 12.21
C PRO A 142 12.06 1.13 12.35
N LEU A 143 12.76 0.74 11.28
CA LEU A 143 14.22 0.84 11.15
C LEU A 143 14.60 1.95 10.17
N SER A 144 13.88 2.05 9.06
CA SER A 144 14.04 3.11 8.06
C SER A 144 12.72 3.40 7.37
N TYR A 145 12.56 4.62 6.89
CA TYR A 145 11.40 5.01 6.08
C TYR A 145 11.79 6.15 5.15
N LYS A 146 11.25 6.13 3.93
CA LYS A 146 11.60 7.09 2.87
C LYS A 146 10.43 7.28 1.91
N ASN A 147 10.14 8.53 1.56
CA ASN A 147 9.34 8.85 0.38
C ASN A 147 10.22 8.77 -0.87
N ILE A 148 9.78 8.00 -1.87
CA ILE A 148 10.52 7.79 -3.11
C ILE A 148 9.75 8.47 -4.24
N PRO A 149 10.28 9.58 -4.79
CA PRO A 149 9.55 10.34 -5.78
C PRO A 149 9.38 9.64 -7.12
N LEU A 150 8.20 9.80 -7.70
CA LEU A 150 7.92 9.43 -9.07
C LEU A 150 8.23 10.62 -9.99
N TYR A 151 9.15 10.39 -10.91
CA TYR A 151 9.53 11.36 -11.94
C TYR A 151 8.91 10.93 -13.26
N ILE A 152 7.99 11.75 -13.76
CA ILE A 152 7.34 11.58 -15.05
C ILE A 152 7.55 12.87 -15.83
N TYR A 153 7.95 12.75 -17.09
CA TYR A 153 8.10 13.89 -18.00
C TYR A 153 7.20 13.69 -19.21
N GLU A 154 6.51 14.75 -19.63
CA GLU A 154 5.56 14.69 -20.76
C GLU A 154 6.21 14.16 -22.04
N ASN A 155 7.45 14.58 -22.31
CA ASN A 155 8.19 14.24 -23.53
C ASN A 155 8.57 12.75 -23.60
N GLU A 156 8.71 12.08 -22.45
CA GLU A 156 9.09 10.66 -22.36
C GLU A 156 7.88 9.73 -22.47
N GLN A 157 6.68 10.24 -22.19
CA GLN A 157 5.44 9.44 -22.17
C GLN A 157 4.69 9.43 -23.50
N GLY A 158 5.29 9.94 -24.58
CA GLY A 158 4.71 9.89 -25.93
C GLY A 158 3.44 10.73 -26.12
N LEU A 159 3.13 11.63 -25.17
CA LEU A 159 1.93 12.48 -25.20
C LEU A 159 1.89 13.44 -26.39
N ASN A 160 3.03 13.64 -27.08
CA ASN A 160 3.19 14.59 -28.19
C ASN A 160 3.10 14.00 -29.62
N LYS A 161 2.73 12.73 -29.82
CA LYS A 161 2.58 12.19 -31.20
C LYS A 161 1.20 12.35 -31.83
N LYS A 162 0.16 12.77 -31.11
CA LYS A 162 -1.19 12.98 -31.67
C LYS A 162 -1.79 14.38 -31.53
N ALA A 163 -1.31 15.21 -30.60
CA ALA A 163 -1.83 16.58 -30.43
C ALA A 163 -1.37 17.56 -31.54
N LYS A 164 -0.48 17.15 -32.45
CA LYS A 164 -0.04 17.98 -33.58
C LYS A 164 -0.92 17.86 -34.84
N GLU A 165 -1.85 16.92 -34.89
CA GLU A 165 -2.73 16.74 -36.06
C GLU A 165 -4.11 17.39 -35.90
N GLU A 166 -4.52 17.71 -34.67
CA GLU A 166 -5.78 18.40 -34.40
C GLU A 166 -5.47 19.59 -33.49
N GLY A 167 -5.55 20.80 -34.05
CA GLY A 167 -5.12 22.05 -33.42
C GLY A 167 -5.97 22.50 -32.24
N ASP A 168 -5.87 21.78 -31.12
CA ASP A 168 -6.43 22.18 -29.84
C ASP A 168 -5.28 22.34 -28.83
N ASP A 169 -4.71 23.55 -28.77
CA ASP A 169 -3.68 23.98 -27.81
C ASP A 169 -4.26 24.16 -26.39
N LYS A 170 -5.02 23.17 -25.90
CA LYS A 170 -5.48 23.13 -24.51
C LYS A 170 -4.70 22.04 -23.79
N VAL A 171 -3.62 22.45 -23.13
CA VAL A 171 -3.07 21.68 -22.01
C VAL A 171 -4.19 21.56 -20.99
N GLU A 172 -4.85 20.41 -20.94
CA GLU A 172 -5.96 20.16 -20.02
C GLU A 172 -5.53 20.45 -18.57
N GLU A 173 -6.43 21.10 -17.84
CA GLU A 173 -6.36 21.48 -16.41
C GLU A 173 -6.02 20.32 -15.45
N ASN A 174 -6.14 19.08 -15.92
CA ASN A 174 -6.10 17.86 -15.11
C ASN A 174 -4.73 17.16 -15.04
N VAL A 175 -3.68 17.72 -15.64
CA VAL A 175 -2.31 17.19 -15.51
C VAL A 175 -1.47 18.15 -14.68
N ASN A 176 -0.85 17.63 -13.62
CA ASN A 176 0.02 18.40 -12.73
C ASN A 176 1.38 18.71 -13.39
N LEU A 177 1.35 19.47 -14.49
CA LEU A 177 2.50 19.76 -15.35
C LEU A 177 3.23 21.03 -14.89
N ASP A 178 4.51 20.88 -14.62
CA ASP A 178 5.46 21.99 -14.54
C ASP A 178 5.77 22.47 -15.95
N VAL A 179 5.35 23.68 -16.28
CA VAL A 179 5.55 24.23 -17.64
C VAL A 179 7.01 24.44 -18.01
N LYS A 180 7.91 24.63 -17.03
CA LYS A 180 9.33 24.88 -17.26
C LYS A 180 10.09 23.57 -17.42
N THR A 181 9.87 22.61 -16.53
CA THR A 181 10.60 21.33 -16.53
C THR A 181 9.91 20.23 -17.33
N ARG A 182 8.66 20.45 -17.76
CA ARG A 182 7.74 19.45 -18.33
C ARG A 182 7.53 18.23 -17.42
N ARG A 183 7.85 18.36 -16.12
CA ARG A 183 7.60 17.33 -15.12
C ARG A 183 6.11 17.26 -14.81
N ILE A 184 5.59 16.06 -14.74
CA ILE A 184 4.25 15.79 -14.21
C ILE A 184 4.43 15.35 -12.75
N TYR A 185 3.96 16.16 -11.81
CA TYR A 185 4.01 15.82 -10.39
C TYR A 185 2.84 14.89 -10.03
N THR A 186 3.13 13.94 -9.16
CA THR A 186 2.17 12.96 -8.64
C THR A 186 2.70 12.45 -7.31
N ARG A 187 1.96 11.54 -6.66
CA ARG A 187 2.30 11.03 -5.34
C ARG A 187 3.58 10.22 -5.37
N ASP A 188 4.34 10.34 -4.29
CA ASP A 188 5.51 9.52 -4.01
C ASP A 188 5.08 8.13 -3.51
N GLN A 189 6.01 7.17 -3.50
CA GLN A 189 5.82 5.86 -2.88
C GLN A 189 6.53 5.82 -1.53
N LEU A 190 5.79 5.52 -0.46
CA LEU A 190 6.35 5.44 0.90
C LEU A 190 6.88 4.03 1.17
N LEU A 191 8.20 3.89 1.28
CA LEU A 191 8.87 2.67 1.72
C LEU A 191 9.13 2.74 3.22
N VAL A 192 8.71 1.74 3.97
CA VAL A 192 8.99 1.56 5.39
C VAL A 192 9.59 0.17 5.61
N THR A 193 10.80 0.10 6.18
CA THR A 193 11.41 -1.15 6.63
C THR A 193 11.46 -1.15 8.15
N GLY A 194 11.06 -2.26 8.78
CA GLY A 194 11.03 -2.38 10.23
C GLY A 194 10.96 -3.82 10.71
N LEU A 195 11.08 -4.00 12.02
CA LEU A 195 10.93 -5.30 12.66
C LEU A 195 9.49 -5.50 13.10
N LEU A 196 8.80 -6.47 12.51
CA LEU A 196 7.54 -7.00 12.99
C LEU A 196 7.84 -8.16 13.94
N ASP A 197 7.71 -7.94 15.24
CA ASP A 197 7.96 -8.95 16.28
C ASP A 197 9.35 -9.63 16.17
N GLY A 198 10.34 -8.86 15.72
CA GLY A 198 11.73 -9.30 15.52
C GLY A 198 12.04 -9.74 14.09
N GLU A 199 11.04 -9.86 13.22
CA GLU A 199 11.21 -10.22 11.82
C GLU A 199 11.26 -8.98 10.93
N GLU A 200 12.33 -8.80 10.17
CA GLU A 200 12.45 -7.67 9.26
C GLU A 200 11.52 -7.82 8.04
N ILE A 201 10.67 -6.82 7.85
CA ILE A 201 9.79 -6.69 6.69
C ILE A 201 9.89 -5.28 6.10
N SER A 202 9.67 -5.18 4.80
CA SER A 202 9.56 -3.92 4.07
C SER A 202 8.16 -3.78 3.50
N VAL A 203 7.55 -2.62 3.73
CA VAL A 203 6.21 -2.28 3.23
C VAL A 203 6.30 -1.06 2.34
N ILE A 204 5.70 -1.12 1.15
CA ILE A 204 5.56 0.00 0.24
C ILE A 204 4.09 0.39 0.18
N VAL A 205 3.77 1.63 0.55
CA VAL A 205 2.42 2.21 0.45
C VAL A 205 2.35 3.08 -0.80
N ASN A 206 1.31 2.87 -1.60
CA ASN A 206 1.13 3.49 -2.90
C ASN A 206 -0.20 4.24 -2.99
N HIS A 207 -0.19 5.34 -3.74
CA HIS A 207 -1.38 5.96 -4.30
C HIS A 207 -1.08 6.41 -5.74
N TRP A 208 -1.14 5.48 -6.69
CA TRP A 208 -0.71 5.69 -8.08
C TRP A 208 -1.60 6.69 -8.82
N PRO A 209 -1.10 7.32 -9.91
CA PRO A 209 -1.83 8.32 -10.68
C PRO A 209 -3.27 7.90 -11.00
N SER A 210 -4.22 8.84 -10.84
CA SER A 210 -5.63 8.60 -11.12
C SER A 210 -5.90 8.35 -12.60
N ARG A 211 -7.13 7.91 -12.92
CA ARG A 211 -7.61 7.75 -14.30
C ARG A 211 -8.10 9.06 -14.95
N SER A 212 -7.65 10.21 -14.46
CA SER A 212 -8.06 11.54 -14.95
C SER A 212 -7.74 11.70 -16.45
N GLY A 213 -8.68 12.29 -17.20
CA GLY A 213 -8.57 12.38 -18.67
C GLY A 213 -8.80 11.03 -19.40
N GLY A 214 -9.27 10.01 -18.68
CA GLY A 214 -9.58 8.68 -19.20
C GLY A 214 -8.45 7.67 -19.00
N GLU A 215 -8.83 6.38 -18.89
CA GLU A 215 -7.90 5.28 -18.61
C GLU A 215 -6.77 5.19 -19.65
N LYS A 216 -7.10 5.30 -20.94
CA LYS A 216 -6.13 5.18 -22.03
C LYS A 216 -5.04 6.26 -21.99
N LYS A 217 -5.41 7.50 -21.66
CA LYS A 217 -4.49 8.65 -21.60
C LYS A 217 -3.59 8.60 -20.37
N SER A 218 -4.15 8.16 -19.24
CA SER A 218 -3.46 8.13 -17.94
C SER A 218 -2.65 6.84 -17.68
N SER A 219 -2.91 5.75 -18.41
CA SER A 219 -2.25 4.45 -18.23
C SER A 219 -0.71 4.53 -18.14
N PRO A 220 0.00 5.27 -19.01
CA PRO A 220 1.47 5.31 -18.98
C PRO A 220 2.03 5.82 -17.64
N PHE A 221 1.31 6.70 -16.94
CA PHE A 221 1.74 7.21 -15.64
C PHE A 221 1.68 6.13 -14.54
N ARG A 222 0.67 5.25 -14.59
CA ARG A 222 0.56 4.11 -13.67
C ARG A 222 1.56 3.02 -14.01
N GLU A 223 1.87 2.81 -15.30
CA GLU A 223 2.96 1.93 -15.72
C GLU A 223 4.31 2.44 -15.21
N ALA A 224 4.58 3.74 -15.28
CA ALA A 224 5.77 4.35 -14.67
C ALA A 224 5.81 4.17 -13.14
N ALA A 225 4.66 4.30 -12.46
CA ALA A 225 4.56 4.04 -11.01
C ALA A 225 4.84 2.56 -10.67
N GLY A 226 4.29 1.62 -11.44
CA GLY A 226 4.56 0.18 -11.30
C GLY A 226 6.03 -0.16 -11.54
N ALA A 227 6.66 0.46 -12.53
CA ALA A 227 8.08 0.30 -12.82
C ALA A 227 8.97 0.85 -11.68
N LEU A 228 8.61 2.00 -11.10
CA LEU A 228 9.30 2.52 -9.91
C LEU A 228 9.15 1.55 -8.73
N ASN A 229 7.94 1.02 -8.50
CA ASN A 229 7.68 0.06 -7.43
C ASN A 229 8.54 -1.20 -7.60
N LYS A 230 8.63 -1.74 -8.81
CA LYS A 230 9.51 -2.86 -9.15
C LYS A 230 10.98 -2.54 -8.88
N LYS A 231 11.45 -1.35 -9.26
CA LYS A 231 12.84 -0.91 -9.01
C LYS A 231 13.16 -0.83 -7.51
N ILE A 232 12.21 -0.37 -6.68
CA ILE A 232 12.35 -0.36 -5.22
C ILE A 232 12.49 -1.79 -4.70
N ILE A 233 11.58 -2.69 -5.10
CA ILE A 233 11.57 -4.10 -4.70
C ILE A 233 12.88 -4.80 -5.11
N ASP A 234 13.34 -4.60 -6.33
CA ASP A 234 14.60 -5.19 -6.83
C ASP A 234 15.82 -4.69 -6.06
N SER A 235 15.77 -3.44 -5.61
CA SER A 235 16.84 -2.88 -4.77
C SER A 235 16.84 -3.52 -3.39
N LEU A 236 15.67 -3.81 -2.81
CA LEU A 236 15.54 -4.53 -1.54
C LEU A 236 16.09 -5.96 -1.66
N TYR A 237 15.72 -6.69 -2.72
CA TYR A 237 16.26 -8.04 -2.96
C TYR A 237 17.77 -8.06 -3.22
N ARG A 238 18.31 -7.02 -3.88
CA ARG A 238 19.76 -6.88 -4.07
C ARG A 238 20.51 -6.67 -2.76
N ILE A 239 19.93 -5.93 -1.81
CA ILE A 239 20.51 -5.69 -0.49
C ILE A 239 20.38 -6.94 0.39
N ASN A 240 19.21 -7.57 0.36
CA ASN A 240 18.91 -8.78 1.12
C ASN A 240 18.07 -9.74 0.25
N PRO A 241 18.66 -10.83 -0.28
CA PRO A 241 17.94 -11.81 -1.09
C PRO A 241 16.74 -12.47 -0.37
N ASN A 242 16.71 -12.43 0.97
CA ASN A 242 15.61 -12.94 1.79
C ASN A 242 14.61 -11.84 2.22
N ALA A 243 14.66 -10.65 1.61
CA ALA A 243 13.79 -9.54 1.94
C ALA A 243 12.30 -9.94 1.83
N LYS A 244 11.54 -9.65 2.88
CA LYS A 244 10.08 -9.83 2.89
C LYS A 244 9.45 -8.51 2.52
N VAL A 245 8.82 -8.45 1.36
CA VAL A 245 8.28 -7.21 0.80
C VAL A 245 6.78 -7.31 0.60
N ILE A 246 6.05 -6.35 1.14
CA ILE A 246 4.62 -6.15 0.89
C ILE A 246 4.48 -4.82 0.17
N THR A 247 3.85 -4.81 -1.00
CA THR A 247 3.44 -3.57 -1.68
C THR A 247 1.92 -3.51 -1.65
N MET A 248 1.37 -2.41 -1.16
CA MET A 248 -0.07 -2.20 -0.97
C MET A 248 -0.42 -0.76 -1.36
N GLY A 249 -1.68 -0.50 -1.67
CA GLY A 249 -2.09 0.85 -2.01
C GLY A 249 -3.33 0.95 -2.85
N ASP A 250 -3.71 2.20 -3.12
CA ASP A 250 -4.62 2.54 -4.19
C ASP A 250 -3.80 2.63 -5.48
N LEU A 251 -3.91 1.60 -6.31
CA LEU A 251 -3.17 1.51 -7.56
C LEU A 251 -3.87 2.23 -8.72
N ASN A 252 -5.12 2.70 -8.52
CA ASN A 252 -5.99 3.21 -9.59
C ASN A 252 -6.12 2.27 -10.80
N ASP A 253 -5.80 0.99 -10.62
CA ASP A 253 -5.78 -0.07 -11.62
C ASP A 253 -6.12 -1.41 -10.98
N GLY A 254 -6.77 -2.27 -11.77
CA GLY A 254 -7.07 -3.64 -11.41
C GLY A 254 -5.85 -4.57 -11.56
N PRO A 255 -5.95 -5.80 -11.05
CA PRO A 255 -4.84 -6.76 -11.06
C PRO A 255 -4.40 -7.21 -12.46
N TYR A 256 -5.23 -6.96 -13.49
CA TYR A 256 -4.97 -7.30 -14.89
C TYR A 256 -4.39 -6.14 -15.72
N ASN A 257 -4.38 -4.91 -15.19
CA ASN A 257 -3.84 -3.76 -15.91
C ASN A 257 -2.30 -3.86 -16.05
N LYS A 258 -1.76 -3.23 -17.10
CA LYS A 258 -0.32 -3.28 -17.44
C LYS A 258 0.59 -2.82 -16.31
N SER A 259 0.18 -1.78 -15.58
CA SER A 259 0.91 -1.26 -14.42
C SER A 259 1.23 -2.33 -13.37
N VAL A 260 0.27 -3.24 -13.10
CA VAL A 260 0.41 -4.33 -12.13
C VAL A 260 0.99 -5.58 -12.77
N LYS A 261 0.46 -6.00 -13.93
CA LYS A 261 0.79 -7.29 -14.56
C LYS A 261 2.13 -7.29 -15.28
N GLU A 262 2.47 -6.18 -15.92
CA GLU A 262 3.67 -6.03 -16.77
C GLU A 262 4.75 -5.19 -16.08
N ALA A 263 4.43 -3.95 -15.68
CA ALA A 263 5.43 -3.03 -15.12
C ALA A 263 5.91 -3.44 -13.72
N LEU A 264 4.98 -3.75 -12.81
CA LEU A 264 5.32 -4.37 -11.53
C LEU A 264 5.66 -5.87 -11.68
N GLY A 265 5.10 -6.52 -12.70
CA GLY A 265 5.38 -7.93 -13.01
C GLY A 265 4.71 -8.94 -12.06
N ALA A 266 3.67 -8.53 -11.34
CA ALA A 266 3.03 -9.38 -10.34
C ALA A 266 2.24 -10.54 -10.96
N LYS A 267 2.22 -11.69 -10.28
CA LYS A 267 1.55 -12.91 -10.73
C LYS A 267 0.42 -13.30 -9.78
N GLY A 268 -0.74 -13.62 -10.33
CA GLY A 268 -1.90 -14.08 -9.56
C GLY A 268 -1.85 -15.52 -9.07
N LYS A 269 -0.86 -16.30 -9.53
CA LYS A 269 -0.62 -17.68 -9.11
C LYS A 269 0.76 -17.78 -8.48
N LYS A 270 0.88 -18.48 -7.36
CA LYS A 270 2.14 -18.58 -6.60
C LYS A 270 3.19 -19.35 -7.38
N GLU A 271 2.78 -20.38 -8.10
CA GLU A 271 3.60 -21.23 -8.96
C GLU A 271 4.23 -20.48 -10.15
N ASP A 272 3.62 -19.37 -10.58
CA ASP A 272 4.15 -18.52 -11.67
C ASP A 272 5.17 -17.48 -11.15
N VAL A 273 5.31 -17.34 -9.84
CA VAL A 273 6.23 -16.39 -9.21
C VAL A 273 7.65 -16.94 -9.29
N LYS A 274 8.46 -16.31 -10.15
CA LYS A 274 9.89 -16.58 -10.22
C LYS A 274 10.60 -16.06 -8.97
N GLU A 275 11.84 -16.48 -8.75
CA GLU A 275 12.70 -15.91 -7.72
C GLU A 275 12.73 -14.38 -7.82
N PHE A 276 12.61 -13.71 -6.66
CA PHE A 276 12.46 -12.24 -6.54
C PHE A 276 11.22 -11.64 -7.23
N GLY A 277 10.24 -12.49 -7.61
CA GLY A 277 8.97 -12.07 -8.17
C GLY A 277 7.93 -11.68 -7.11
N MET A 278 6.84 -11.06 -7.57
CA MET A 278 5.74 -10.63 -6.71
C MET A 278 4.48 -11.48 -6.94
N PHE A 279 3.87 -11.93 -5.85
CA PHE A 279 2.56 -12.57 -5.86
C PHE A 279 1.46 -11.52 -5.62
N ASN A 280 0.40 -11.53 -6.44
CA ASN A 280 -0.78 -10.69 -6.27
C ASN A 280 -2.01 -11.53 -5.87
N PRO A 281 -2.37 -11.58 -4.57
CA PRO A 281 -3.54 -12.35 -4.13
C PRO A 281 -4.86 -11.79 -4.67
N MET A 282 -4.92 -10.50 -5.02
CA MET A 282 -6.14 -9.84 -5.48
C MET A 282 -6.53 -10.26 -6.90
N GLU A 283 -5.62 -10.83 -7.70
CA GLU A 283 -5.95 -11.29 -9.05
C GLU A 283 -6.95 -12.43 -9.04
N GLN A 284 -6.80 -13.39 -8.11
CA GLN A 284 -7.77 -14.47 -7.98
C GLN A 284 -9.10 -13.96 -7.43
N MET A 285 -9.07 -13.13 -6.38
CA MET A 285 -10.28 -12.52 -5.82
C MET A 285 -11.09 -11.77 -6.89
N SER A 286 -10.42 -10.97 -7.73
CA SER A 286 -11.08 -10.26 -8.83
C SER A 286 -11.71 -11.20 -9.86
N LYS A 287 -11.08 -12.35 -10.16
CA LYS A 287 -11.66 -13.36 -11.07
C LYS A 287 -12.88 -14.05 -10.46
N ASP A 288 -12.89 -14.19 -9.15
CA ASP A 288 -14.01 -14.76 -8.39
C ASP A 288 -15.14 -13.74 -8.16
N GLY A 289 -15.03 -12.53 -8.73
CA GLY A 289 -16.00 -11.45 -8.59
C GLY A 289 -15.93 -10.74 -7.22
N ILE A 290 -14.88 -11.00 -6.44
CA ILE A 290 -14.67 -10.39 -5.12
C ILE A 290 -13.80 -9.14 -5.29
N GLY A 291 -14.31 -7.99 -4.85
CA GLY A 291 -13.57 -6.74 -4.85
C GLY A 291 -14.43 -5.55 -4.43
N THR A 292 -13.78 -4.41 -4.19
CA THR A 292 -14.46 -3.17 -3.80
C THR A 292 -15.09 -2.42 -4.99
N LEU A 293 -14.74 -2.79 -6.22
CA LEU A 293 -15.30 -2.21 -7.45
C LEU A 293 -16.82 -2.41 -7.56
N ALA A 294 -17.36 -3.50 -7.00
CA ALA A 294 -18.78 -3.84 -7.07
C ALA A 294 -19.61 -3.26 -5.89
N TYR A 295 -19.07 -2.31 -5.11
CA TYR A 295 -19.83 -1.73 -4.01
C TYR A 295 -20.98 -0.86 -4.55
N ARG A 296 -22.21 -1.41 -4.48
CA ARG A 296 -23.49 -0.87 -4.99
C ARG A 296 -23.76 -1.06 -6.48
N ASP A 297 -23.02 -1.95 -7.14
CA ASP A 297 -23.36 -2.46 -8.48
C ASP A 297 -24.39 -3.61 -8.42
#